data_AF-A0A6P1YDV9-F1
#
_entry.id   AF-A0A6P1YDV9-F1
#
_cell.length_a   1.000
_cell.length_b   1.000
_cell.length_c   1.000
_cell.angle_alpha   90.00
_cell.angle_beta   90.00
_cell.angle_gamma   90.00
#
_symmetry.space_group_name_H-M   'P 1'
#
loop_
_entity.id
_entity.type
_entity.pdbx_description
1 polymer ?
#
loop_
_entity_poly.entity_id
_entity_poly.type
_entity_poly.pdbx_seq_one_letter_code
_entity_poly.pdbx_strand_id
1 'polypeptide(L)' 'MSKVVALTGAGISKASGIPTFEELGDLRQKLSRSYFENCPIKFYEILKKFKDTVRIAKPNKAHIALAKYDKRV' A
#
# COMPACT_ATOMS: atom_id res chain seq x y z
N MET A 1 -1.71 5.21 -31.95
CA MET A 1 -2.31 4.91 -30.63
C MET A 1 -1.41 5.47 -29.55
N SER A 2 -1.93 6.30 -28.64
CA SER A 2 -1.21 6.68 -27.42
C SER A 2 -1.37 5.58 -26.36
N LYS A 3 -0.28 5.22 -25.68
CA LYS A 3 -0.33 4.29 -24.54
C LYS A 3 -0.68 5.09 -23.29
N VAL A 4 -1.80 4.76 -22.66
CA VAL A 4 -2.21 5.34 -21.39
C VAL A 4 -1.62 4.51 -20.25
N VAL A 5 -1.05 5.18 -19.26
CA VAL A 5 -0.51 4.56 -18.05
C VAL A 5 -1.07 5.25 -16.81
N ALA A 6 -1.20 4.50 -15.71
CA ALA A 6 -1.66 5.01 -14.42
C ALA A 6 -0.56 4.85 -13.37
N LEU A 7 -0.26 5.94 -12.65
CA LEU A 7 0.59 5.92 -11.47
C LEU A 7 -0.29 5.99 -10.22
N THR A 8 -0.18 5.01 -9.34
CA THR A 8 -1.00 4.91 -8.12
C THR A 8 -0.15 5.00 -6.87
N GLY A 9 -0.69 5.56 -5.79
CA GLY A 9 -0.09 5.53 -4.45
C GLY A 9 -1.00 4.85 -3.42
N ALA A 10 -0.61 4.86 -2.15
CA ALA A 10 -1.38 4.23 -1.06
C ALA A 10 -2.86 4.68 -1.00
N GLY A 11 -3.16 5.90 -1.44
CA GLY A 11 -4.52 6.44 -1.50
C GLY A 11 -5.52 5.59 -2.30
N ILE A 12 -5.07 4.83 -3.31
CA ILE A 12 -5.96 3.94 -4.07
C ILE A 12 -6.55 2.83 -3.18
N SER A 13 -5.84 2.44 -2.13
CA SER A 13 -6.23 1.38 -1.21
C SER A 13 -7.00 1.87 0.02
N LYS A 14 -7.17 3.19 0.20
CA LYS A 14 -7.90 3.76 1.34
C LYS A 14 -9.34 3.25 1.43
N ALA A 15 -10.02 3.15 0.29
CA ALA A 15 -11.38 2.60 0.21
C ALA A 15 -11.45 1.07 0.46
N SER A 16 -10.31 0.40 0.56
CA SER A 16 -10.21 -1.01 0.99
C SER A 16 -9.95 -1.14 2.50
N GLY A 17 -10.01 -0.06 3.26
CA GLY A 17 -9.72 -0.05 4.71
C GLY A 17 -8.23 -0.06 5.04
N ILE A 18 -7.35 0.17 4.07
CA ILE A 18 -5.91 0.25 4.27
C ILE A 18 -5.52 1.72 4.45
N PRO A 19 -4.99 2.12 5.62
CA PRO A 19 -4.62 3.51 5.88
C PRO A 19 -3.46 3.95 4.97
N THR A 20 -3.43 5.25 4.67
CA THR A 20 -2.33 5.88 3.94
C THR A 20 -1.16 6.19 4.87
N PHE A 21 0.03 6.45 4.32
CA PHE A 21 1.20 6.78 5.12
C PHE A 21 1.05 8.08 5.93
N GLU A 22 0.30 9.07 5.44
CA GLU A 22 0.02 10.31 6.16
C GLU A 22 -0.83 10.09 7.42
N GLU A 23 -1.69 9.08 7.40
CA GLU A 23 -2.56 8.72 8.53
C GLU A 23 -1.84 7.89 9.61
N LEU A 24 -0.61 7.45 9.33
CA LEU A 24 0.17 6.54 10.19
C LEU A 24 1.36 7.21 10.88
N GLY A 25 1.42 8.54 10.85
CA GLY A 25 2.40 9.34 11.59
C GLY A 25 3.85 8.99 11.27
N ASP A 26 4.60 8.52 12.27
CA ASP A 26 6.02 8.20 12.16
C ASP A 26 6.33 6.88 11.43
N LEU A 27 5.32 6.21 10.88
CA LEU A 27 5.49 4.93 10.19
C LEU A 27 6.52 5.00 9.06
N ARG A 28 6.58 6.11 8.30
CA ARG A 28 7.59 6.30 7.26
C ARG A 28 9.02 6.25 7.82
N GLN A 29 9.25 6.80 9.01
CA GLN A 29 10.56 6.78 9.68
C GLN A 29 10.89 5.37 10.17
N LYS A 30 9.90 4.66 10.74
CA LYS A 30 10.04 3.28 11.21
C LYS A 30 10.25 2.26 10.09
N LEU A 31 9.91 2.62 8.84
CA LEU A 31 10.16 1.80 7.65
C LEU A 31 11.44 2.21 6.89
N SER A 32 12.28 3.06 7.48
CA SER A 32 13.57 3.43 6.91
C SER A 32 14.62 2.31 7.04
N ARG A 33 15.65 2.34 6.18
CA ARG A 33 16.80 1.43 6.26
C ARG A 33 17.54 1.57 7.59
N SER A 34 17.76 2.78 8.06
CA SER A 34 18.42 3.02 9.35
C SER A 34 17.63 2.45 10.52
N TYR A 35 16.29 2.57 10.50
CA TYR A 35 15.46 1.94 11.54
C TYR A 35 15.57 0.41 11.50
N PHE A 36 15.57 -0.19 10.32
CA PHE A 36 15.77 -1.64 10.17
C PHE A 36 17.11 -2.09 10.74
N GLU A 37 18.20 -1.38 10.42
CA GLU A 37 19.56 -1.72 10.88
C GLU A 37 19.67 -1.63 12.42
N ASN A 38 18.98 -0.68 13.05
CA ASN A 38 19.03 -0.48 14.50
C ASN A 38 17.98 -1.29 15.29
N CYS A 39 16.83 -1.60 14.66
CA CYS A 39 15.65 -2.18 15.33
C CYS A 39 14.96 -3.25 14.46
N PRO A 40 15.67 -4.30 14.00
CA PRO A 40 15.15 -5.23 12.99
C PRO A 40 13.91 -6.01 13.45
N ILE A 41 13.85 -6.42 14.72
CA ILE A 41 12.70 -7.14 15.28
C ILE A 41 11.44 -6.28 15.22
N LYS A 42 11.51 -5.04 15.73
CA LYS A 42 10.37 -4.09 15.70
C LYS A 42 9.96 -3.74 14.28
N PHE A 43 10.91 -3.58 13.37
CA PHE A 43 10.64 -3.38 11.95
C PHE A 43 9.78 -4.53 11.37
N TYR A 44 10.16 -5.79 11.63
CA TYR A 44 9.39 -6.94 11.16
C TYR A 44 8.03 -7.09 11.86
N GLU A 45 7.90 -6.73 13.13
CA GLU A 45 6.60 -6.69 13.81
C GLU A 45 5.63 -5.71 13.16
N ILE A 46 6.12 -4.53 12.74
CA ILE A 46 5.34 -3.54 11.99
C ILE A 46 4.90 -4.13 10.65
N LEU A 47 5.83 -4.75 9.89
CA LEU A 47 5.50 -5.39 8.62
C LEU A 47 4.50 -6.54 8.77
N LYS A 48 4.58 -7.32 9.85
CA LYS A 48 3.63 -8.40 10.13
C LYS A 48 2.23 -7.86 10.35
N LYS A 49 2.08 -6.80 11.17
CA LYS A 49 0.78 -6.13 11.38
C LYS A 49 0.22 -5.60 10.06
N PHE A 50 1.05 -4.97 9.23
CA PHE A 50 0.63 -4.47 7.93
C PHE A 50 0.19 -5.60 6.98
N LYS A 51 0.95 -6.70 6.94
CA LYS A 51 0.61 -7.90 6.17
C LYS A 51 -0.75 -8.48 6.57
N ASP A 52 -1.04 -8.54 7.87
CA ASP A 52 -2.31 -9.07 8.37
C ASP A 52 -3.49 -8.20 7.92
N THR A 53 -3.35 -6.87 7.97
CA THR A 53 -4.35 -5.92 7.44
C THR A 53 -4.57 -6.10 5.94
N VAL A 54 -3.50 -6.20 5.14
CA VAL A 54 -3.61 -6.35 3.69
C VAL A 54 -4.23 -7.70 3.30
N ARG A 55 -3.93 -8.77 4.05
CA ARG A 55 -4.40 -10.13 3.74
C ARG A 55 -5.93 -10.26 3.80
N ILE A 56 -6.59 -9.48 4.64
CA ILE A 56 -8.06 -9.50 4.79
C ILE A 56 -8.76 -8.43 3.94
N ALA A 57 -8.02 -7.48 3.39
CA ALA A 57 -8.58 -6.41 2.56
C ALA A 57 -9.03 -6.93 1.20
N LYS A 58 -10.11 -6.35 0.67
CA LYS A 58 -10.63 -6.67 -0.67
C LYS A 58 -10.36 -5.53 -1.66
N PRO A 59 -10.18 -5.81 -2.96
CA PRO A 59 -10.09 -4.76 -3.96
C PRO A 59 -11.32 -3.85 -3.95
N ASN A 60 -11.12 -2.54 -4.01
CA ASN A 60 -12.21 -1.56 -4.13
C ASN A 60 -12.48 -1.18 -5.60
N LYS A 61 -13.45 -0.28 -5.81
CA LYS A 61 -13.88 0.15 -7.15
C LYS A 61 -12.73 0.70 -8.02
N ALA A 62 -11.74 1.38 -7.44
CA ALA A 62 -10.60 1.91 -8.20
C ALA A 62 -9.71 0.80 -8.74
N HIS A 63 -9.38 -0.21 -7.93
CA HIS A 63 -8.63 -1.39 -8.39
C HIS A 63 -9.37 -2.12 -9.53
N ILE A 64 -10.68 -2.31 -9.39
CA ILE A 64 -11.50 -2.98 -10.40
C ILE A 64 -11.58 -2.16 -11.68
N ALA A 65 -11.63 -0.82 -11.59
CA ALA A 65 -11.67 0.05 -12.76
C ALA A 65 -10.37 -0.05 -13.58
N LEU A 66 -9.20 0.00 -12.92
CA LEU A 66 -7.90 -0.16 -13.59
C LEU A 66 -7.76 -1.55 -14.22
N ALA A 67 -8.11 -2.61 -13.50
CA ALA A 67 -8.08 -3.97 -14.04
C ALA A 67 -9.02 -4.17 -15.25
N LYS A 68 -10.16 -3.47 -15.28
CA LYS A 68 -11.07 -3.47 -16.43
C LYS A 68 -10.58 -2.63 -17.59
N TYR A 69 -9.77 -1.60 -17.36
CA TYR A 69 -9.18 -0.79 -18.42
C TYR A 69 -8.10 -1.58 -19.16
N ASP A 70 -7.23 -2.27 -18.41
CA ASP A 70 -6.14 -3.09 -18.94
C ASP A 70 -6.63 -4.20 -19.90
N LYS A 71 -7.81 -4.77 -19.64
CA LYS A 71 -8.43 -5.80 -20.51
C LYS A 71 -9.12 -5.26 -21.76
N ARG A 72 -9.25 -3.94 -21.92
CA ARG A 72 -9.93 -3.30 -23.07
C ARG A 72 -8.96 -2.77 -24.12
N VAL A 73 -7.66 -2.85 -23.85
CA VAL A 73 -6.58 -2.35 -24.71
C VAL A 73 -5.91 -3.50 -25.44
#